data_AF-A0A8J6H9Z2-F1
#
_entry.id   AF-A0A8J6H9Z2-F1
#
_cell.length_a   1.000
_cell.length_b   1.000
_cell.length_c   1.000
_cell.angle_alpha   90.00
_cell.angle_beta   90.00
_cell.angle_gamma   90.00
#
_symmetry.space_group_name_H-M   'P 1'
#
loop_
_entity.id
_entity.type
_entity.pdbx_description
1 polymer ?
#
loop_
_entity_poly.entity_id
_entity_poly.type
_entity_poly.pdbx_seq_one_letter_code
_entity_poly.pdbx_strand_id
1 'polypeptide(L)' 'MNSRAQLQPFLNNSLAIRQEIQRFESVHPSIYAIYDLIDLIPDGLVAQQIRDHVVCIEGSLYLPVYQEVEHNSTLDVET' A
#
# COMPACT_ATOMS: atom_id res chain seq x y z
N MET A 1 -17.04 4.12 35.62
CA MET A 1 -16.22 3.30 34.69
C MET A 1 -16.43 3.88 33.29
N ASN A 2 -15.40 4.49 32.71
CA ASN A 2 -15.50 5.27 31.46
C ASN A 2 -15.45 4.37 30.22
N SER A 3 -16.59 3.78 29.87
CA SER A 3 -16.75 2.96 28.64
C SER A 3 -16.44 3.73 27.34
N ARG A 4 -16.38 5.07 27.40
CA ARG A 4 -16.09 5.95 26.26
C ARG A 4 -14.62 5.87 25.82
N ALA A 5 -13.67 5.61 26.72
CA ALA A 5 -12.25 5.55 26.37
C ALA A 5 -11.91 4.31 25.52
N GLN A 6 -12.69 3.23 25.68
CA GLN A 6 -12.45 1.95 25.00
C GLN A 6 -13.02 1.90 23.57
N LEU A 7 -14.01 2.76 23.25
CA LEU A 7 -14.57 2.89 21.89
C LEU A 7 -13.73 3.80 20.98
N GLN A 8 -12.95 4.72 21.54
CA GLN A 8 -12.09 5.65 20.79
C GLN A 8 -11.10 4.93 19.84
N PRO A 9 -10.34 3.90 20.27
CA PRO A 9 -9.44 3.19 19.36
C PRO A 9 -10.17 2.49 18.20
N PHE A 10 -11.39 1.98 18.41
CA PHE A 10 -12.19 1.37 17.34
C PHE A 10 -12.67 2.40 16.32
N LEU A 11 -13.10 3.58 16.77
CA LEU A 11 -13.49 4.68 15.89
C LEU A 11 -12.30 5.21 15.09
N ASN A 12 -11.14 5.39 15.75
CA ASN A 12 -9.90 5.78 15.08
C ASN A 12 -9.44 4.75 14.04
N ASN A 13 -9.50 3.45 14.35
CA ASN A 13 -9.20 2.39 13.39
C ASN A 13 -10.14 2.46 12.18
N SER A 14 -11.45 2.61 12.43
CA SER A 14 -12.43 2.71 11.34
C SER A 14 -12.20 3.91 10.42
N LEU A 15 -11.70 5.04 10.97
CA LEU A 15 -11.37 6.24 10.21
C LEU A 15 -10.06 6.09 9.43
N ALA A 16 -9.02 5.51 10.06
CA ALA A 16 -7.74 5.24 9.39
C ALA A 16 -7.93 4.29 8.20
N ILE A 17 -8.73 3.23 8.36
CA ILE A 17 -9.06 2.29 7.28
C ILE A 17 -9.80 3.00 6.15
N ARG A 18 -10.79 3.84 6.46
CA ARG A 18 -11.53 4.62 5.44
C ARG A 18 -10.63 5.57 4.67
N GLN A 19 -9.70 6.23 5.34
CA GLN A 19 -8.73 7.11 4.69
C GLN A 19 -7.78 6.34 3.78
N GLU A 20 -7.34 5.15 4.20
CA GLU A 20 -6.47 4.32 3.39
C GLU A 20 -7.17 3.77 2.15
N ILE A 21 -8.45 3.37 2.28
CA ILE A 21 -9.29 3.00 1.12
C ILE A 21 -9.41 4.19 0.16
N GLN A 22 -9.70 5.40 0.64
CA GLN A 22 -9.79 6.58 -0.21
C GLN A 22 -8.47 6.91 -0.91
N ARG A 23 -7.32 6.75 -0.22
CA ARG A 23 -6.00 6.89 -0.84
C ARG A 23 -5.80 5.87 -1.96
N PHE A 24 -6.15 4.60 -1.72
CA PHE A 24 -6.06 3.54 -2.74
C PHE A 24 -7.02 3.74 -3.92
N GLU A 25 -8.25 4.18 -3.67
CA GLU A 25 -9.21 4.48 -4.74
C GLU A 25 -8.77 5.69 -5.57
N SER A 26 -8.16 6.69 -4.95
CA SER A 26 -7.68 7.90 -5.63
C SER A 26 -6.42 7.70 -6.47
N VAL A 27 -5.58 6.71 -6.14
CA VAL A 27 -4.35 6.44 -6.92
C VAL A 27 -4.66 5.68 -8.21
N HIS A 28 -5.69 4.82 -8.24
CA HIS A 28 -6.07 4.02 -9.41
C HIS A 28 -6.24 4.85 -10.70
N PRO A 29 -7.00 5.96 -10.74
CA PRO A 29 -7.11 6.80 -11.94
C PRO A 29 -5.76 7.36 -12.43
N SER A 30 -4.84 7.68 -11.51
CA SER A 30 -3.57 8.33 -11.86
C SER A 30 -2.52 7.32 -12.33
N ILE A 31 -2.44 6.15 -11.70
CA ILE A 31 -1.51 5.09 -12.11
C ILE A 31 -1.90 4.50 -13.49
N TYR A 32 -3.18 4.25 -13.73
CA TYR A 32 -3.63 3.79 -15.05
C TYR A 32 -3.38 4.83 -16.14
N ALA A 33 -3.64 6.11 -15.85
CA ALA A 33 -3.33 7.20 -16.78
C ALA A 33 -1.82 7.26 -17.12
N ILE A 34 -0.93 6.98 -16.16
CA ILE A 34 0.51 6.93 -16.43
C ILE A 34 0.86 5.75 -17.35
N TYR A 35 0.27 4.57 -17.15
CA TYR A 35 0.49 3.44 -18.06
C TYR A 35 0.01 3.74 -19.50
N ASP A 36 -1.15 4.39 -19.65
CA ASP A 36 -1.64 4.84 -20.96
C ASP A 36 -0.67 5.84 -21.62
N LEU A 37 -0.07 6.74 -20.84
CA LEU A 37 0.94 7.69 -21.31
C LEU A 37 2.26 7.00 -21.71
N ILE A 38 2.67 5.97 -20.99
CA ILE A 38 3.87 5.20 -21.32
C ILE A 38 3.70 4.46 -22.66
N ASP A 39 2.51 3.95 -22.95
CA ASP A 39 2.24 3.24 -24.19
C ASP A 39 2.27 4.14 -25.45
N LEU A 40 2.22 5.46 -25.26
CA LEU A 40 2.40 6.45 -26.33
C LEU A 40 3.89 6.73 -26.63
N ILE A 41 4.83 6.21 -25.83
CA ILE A 41 6.27 6.42 -26.02
C ILE A 41 6.80 5.41 -27.06
N PRO A 42 7.38 5.87 -28.19
CA PRO A 42 7.87 4.98 -29.26
C PRO A 42 9.17 4.25 -28.90
N ASP A 43 9.96 4.78 -27.97
CA ASP A 43 11.19 4.15 -27.49
C ASP A 43 10.86 3.14 -26.38
N GLY A 44 10.95 1.84 -26.72
CA GLY A 44 10.65 0.75 -25.80
C GLY A 44 11.59 0.68 -24.59
N LEU A 45 12.84 1.14 -24.70
CA LEU A 45 13.79 1.12 -23.59
C LEU A 45 13.47 2.21 -22.55
N VAL A 46 13.11 3.40 -23.03
CA VAL A 46 12.64 4.50 -22.16
C VAL A 46 11.30 4.15 -21.53
N ALA A 47 10.36 3.61 -22.31
CA ALA A 47 9.06 3.17 -21.81
C ALA A 47 9.21 2.10 -20.70
N GLN A 48 10.16 1.18 -20.86
CA GLN A 48 10.43 0.17 -19.84
C GLN A 48 11.04 0.76 -18.57
N GLN A 49 12.01 1.66 -18.68
CA GLN A 49 12.59 2.32 -17.49
C GLN A 49 11.54 3.11 -16.70
N ILE A 50 10.64 3.80 -17.40
CA ILE A 50 9.55 4.53 -16.74
C ILE A 50 8.58 3.56 -16.06
N ARG A 51 8.23 2.42 -16.71
CA ARG A 51 7.45 1.35 -16.07
C ARG A 51 8.10 0.86 -14.78
N ASP A 52 9.39 0.57 -14.82
CA ASP A 52 10.13 0.07 -13.65
C ASP A 52 10.13 1.09 -12.50
N HIS A 53 10.25 2.38 -12.82
CA HIS A 53 10.14 3.46 -11.82
C HIS A 53 8.73 3.57 -11.22
N VAL A 54 7.68 3.45 -12.03
CA VAL A 54 6.29 3.48 -11.54
C VAL A 54 6.01 2.29 -10.63
N VAL A 55 6.46 1.08 -10.99
CA VAL A 55 6.33 -0.13 -10.18
C VAL A 55 7.09 0.00 -8.85
N CYS A 56 8.28 0.58 -8.83
CA CYS A 56 9.01 0.83 -7.59
C CYS A 56 8.29 1.81 -6.64
N ILE A 57 7.61 2.82 -7.19
CA ILE A 57 6.83 3.80 -6.41
C ILE A 57 5.53 3.16 -5.88
N GLU A 58 4.83 2.39 -6.72
CA GLU A 58 3.64 1.62 -6.33
C GLU A 58 4.01 0.60 -5.26
N GLY A 59 5.02 -0.25 -5.52
CA GLY A 59 5.52 -1.23 -4.57
C GLY A 59 5.93 -0.61 -3.24
N SER A 60 6.60 0.54 -3.21
CA SER A 60 6.94 1.23 -1.95
C SER A 60 5.73 1.74 -1.17
N LEU A 61 4.57 1.93 -1.81
CA LEU A 61 3.31 2.28 -1.16
C LEU A 61 2.59 1.04 -0.58
N TYR A 62 2.72 -0.12 -1.21
CA TYR A 62 2.07 -1.37 -0.79
C TYR A 62 2.96 -2.28 0.09
N LEU A 63 4.28 -2.27 -0.07
CA LEU A 63 5.23 -3.09 0.71
C LEU A 63 5.39 -2.73 2.20
N PRO A 64 5.16 -1.49 2.70
CA PRO A 64 5.22 -1.25 4.15
C PRO A 64 4.10 -1.96 4.92
N VAL A 65 3.08 -2.51 4.25
CA VAL A 65 1.96 -3.22 4.89
C VAL A 65 2.22 -4.73 5.02
N TYR A 66 3.12 -5.32 4.23
CA TYR A 66 3.34 -6.77 4.21
C TYR A 66 4.59 -7.25 4.98
N GLN A 67 5.41 -6.32 5.51
CA GLN A 67 6.69 -6.66 6.16
C GLN A 67 6.57 -7.08 7.65
N GLU A 68 5.40 -6.96 8.29
CA GLU A 68 5.24 -7.28 9.72
C GLU A 68 4.90 -8.76 10.04
N VAL A 69 4.70 -9.63 9.05
CA VAL A 69 4.17 -10.99 9.30
C VAL A 69 5.26 -12.07 9.46
N GLU A 70 6.52 -11.80 9.15
CA GLU A 70 7.59 -12.82 9.06
C GLU A 70 8.58 -12.85 10.24
N HIS A 71 8.23 -12.39 11.44
CA HIS A 71 9.16 -12.41 12.59
C HIS A 71 8.67 -13.07 13.89
N ASN A 72 7.54 -13.80 13.90
CA ASN A 72 7.07 -14.50 15.12
C ASN A 72 6.96 -16.03 14.98
N SER A 73 7.80 -16.66 14.15
CA SER A 73 7.85 -18.12 14.00
C SER A 73 9.20 -18.69 14.44
N THR A 74 9.62 -18.40 15.67
CA THR A 74 10.64 -19.16 16.41
C THR A 74 10.32 -18.97 17.88
N LEU A 75 10.50 -20.01 18.69
CA LEU A 75 10.00 -20.17 20.08
C LEU A 75 8.53 -20.67 20.05
N ASP A 76 8.15 -21.90 20.37
CA ASP A 76 8.64 -22.81 21.41
C ASP A 76 8.38 -24.29 21.02
N VAL A 77 9.42 -25.12 20.99
CA VAL A 77 9.33 -26.54 21.36
C VAL A 77 10.64 -26.91 22.06
N GLU A 78 10.77 -26.53 23.32
CA GLU A 78 11.71 -27.15 24.26
C GLU A 78 10.91 -27.60 25.49
N THR A 79 10.60 -28.90 25.54
CA THR A 79 10.67 -29.85 26.68
C THR A 79 9.81 -31.08 26.36
#